data_AF-A0A5C7Q4N9-F1
#
_entry.id   AF-A0A5C7Q4N9-F1
#
_cell.length_a   1.000
_cell.length_b   1.000
_cell.length_c   1.000
_cell.angle_alpha   90.00
_cell.angle_beta   90.00
_cell.angle_gamma   90.00
#
_symmetry.space_group_name_H-M   'P 1'
#
loop_
_entity.id
_entity.type
_entity.pdbx_description
1 polymer ?
#
loop_
_entity_poly.entity_id
_entity_poly.type
_entity_poly.pdbx_seq_one_letter_code
_entity_poly.pdbx_strand_id
1 'polypeptide(L)' 'MEPQDRLSAWLKSADITAAELARRCEYDPSNMNKIVKGVIRPSLDMAFKIEAVTGGAVPASAWARAA' A
#
# COMPACT_ATOMS: atom_id res chain seq x y z
N MET A 1 -9.83 -1.79 10.80
CA MET A 1 -9.38 -0.87 9.72
C MET A 1 -8.67 -1.71 8.71
N GLU A 2 -9.19 -1.74 7.48
CA GLU A 2 -8.61 -2.53 6.41
C GLU A 2 -7.26 -1.94 5.99
N PRO A 3 -6.33 -2.74 5.42
CA PRO A 3 -5.00 -2.26 5.07
C PRO A 3 -5.01 -1.15 3.99
N GLN A 4 -5.97 -1.14 3.07
CA GLN A 4 -6.15 -0.05 2.10
C GLN A 4 -6.55 1.28 2.75
N ASP A 5 -7.31 1.24 3.84
CA ASP A 5 -7.71 2.45 4.59
C ASP A 5 -6.51 3.03 5.34
N ARG A 6 -5.70 2.16 5.95
CA ARG A 6 -4.43 2.56 6.58
C ARG A 6 -3.50 3.21 5.57
N LEU A 7 -3.36 2.60 4.39
CA LEU A 7 -2.53 3.14 3.32
C LEU A 7 -3.04 4.50 2.85
N SER A 8 -4.35 4.63 2.62
CA SER A 8 -4.97 5.89 2.22
C SER A 8 -4.79 7.00 3.27
N ALA A 9 -4.91 6.66 4.56
CA ALA A 9 -4.65 7.58 5.66
C ALA A 9 -3.18 7.99 5.72
N TRP A 10 -2.26 7.03 5.55
CA TRP A 10 -0.83 7.30 5.55
C TRP A 10 -0.41 8.21 4.40
N LEU A 11 -0.91 7.96 3.18
CA LEU A 11 -0.67 8.82 2.00
C LEU A 11 -1.06 10.27 2.28
N LYS A 12 -2.22 10.49 2.90
CA LYS A 12 -2.67 11.84 3.31
C LYS A 12 -1.77 12.45 4.38
N SER A 13 -1.33 11.67 5.36
CA SER A 13 -0.46 12.17 6.44
C SER A 13 0.96 12.49 5.98
N ALA A 14 1.46 11.75 4.98
CA ALA A 14 2.78 11.91 4.41
C ALA A 14 2.83 12.94 3.25
N ASP A 15 1.68 13.52 2.89
CA ASP A 15 1.50 14.42 1.73
C ASP A 15 2.07 13.84 0.42
N ILE A 16 1.86 12.54 0.19
CA ILE A 16 2.27 11.88 -1.04
C ILE A 16 1.09 11.29 -1.79
N THR A 17 1.19 11.28 -3.12
CA THR A 17 0.17 10.70 -3.99
C THR A 17 0.39 9.19 -4.17
N ALA A 18 -0.66 8.48 -4.58
CA ALA A 18 -0.53 7.06 -4.95
C ALA A 18 0.45 6.84 -6.12
N ALA A 19 0.57 7.80 -7.04
CA ALA A 19 1.53 7.74 -8.15
C ALA A 19 2.98 7.93 -7.68
N GLU A 20 3.20 8.73 -6.64
CA GLU A 20 4.50 8.88 -6.00
C GLU A 20 4.88 7.60 -5.23
N LEU A 21 3.94 7.03 -4.47
CA LEU A 21 4.15 5.73 -3.82
C LEU A 21 4.47 4.63 -4.84
N ALA A 22 3.77 4.60 -5.98
CA ALA A 22 4.03 3.65 -7.06
C ALA A 22 5.48 3.76 -7.57
N ARG A 23 5.98 4.99 -7.78
CA ARG A 23 7.38 5.24 -8.18
C ARG A 23 8.37 4.73 -7.12
N ARG A 24 8.12 4.98 -5.83
CA ARG A 24 8.97 4.49 -4.73
C ARG A 24 8.97 2.97 -4.58
N CYS A 25 7.89 2.31 -4.99
CA CYS A 25 7.77 0.86 -4.99
C CYS A 25 8.17 0.21 -6.33
N GLU A 26 8.65 1.00 -7.30
CA GLU A 26 8.95 0.57 -8.67
C GLU A 26 7.77 -0.21 -9.31
N TYR A 27 6.57 0.33 -9.16
CA TYR A 27 5.32 -0.34 -9.53
C TYR A 27 4.47 0.49 -10.50
N ASP A 28 3.56 -0.20 -11.19
CA ASP A 28 2.61 0.44 -12.08
C ASP A 28 1.64 1.36 -11.28
N PRO A 29 1.52 2.65 -11.64
CA PRO A 29 0.63 3.59 -10.95
C PRO A 29 -0.84 3.19 -10.99
N SER A 30 -1.29 2.55 -12.07
CA SER A 30 -2.70 2.14 -12.21
C SER A 30 -3.03 1.02 -11.24
N ASN A 31 -2.14 0.04 -11.09
CA ASN A 31 -2.29 -1.04 -10.12
C ASN A 31 -2.10 -0.55 -8.69
N MET A 32 -1.16 0.37 -8.43
CA MET A 32 -1.05 1.01 -7.12
C MET A 32 -2.34 1.73 -6.72
N ASN A 33 -2.97 2.47 -7.64
CA ASN A 33 -4.25 3.13 -7.37
C ASN A 33 -5.37 2.12 -7.06
N LYS A 34 -5.39 0.97 -7.75
CA LYS A 34 -6.34 -0.11 -7.43
C LYS A 34 -6.08 -0.71 -6.03
N ILE A 35 -4.83 -0.84 -5.60
CA ILE A 35 -4.47 -1.28 -4.23
C ILE A 35 -4.96 -0.27 -3.20
N VAL A 36 -4.66 1.02 -3.39
CA VAL A 36 -5.07 2.11 -2.48
C VAL A 36 -6.60 2.18 -2.35
N LYS A 37 -7.33 1.93 -3.44
CA LYS A 37 -8.81 1.87 -3.44
C LYS A 37 -9.38 0.54 -2.93
N GLY A 38 -8.55 -0.44 -2.61
CA GLY A 38 -8.99 -1.78 -2.18
C GLY A 38 -9.62 -2.64 -3.28
N VAL A 39 -9.47 -2.27 -4.55
CA VAL A 39 -10.01 -3.02 -5.70
C VAL A 39 -9.24 -4.31 -5.93
N ILE A 40 -7.92 -4.27 -5.74
CA ILE A 40 -7.04 -5.44 -5.80
C ILE A 40 -6.20 -5.51 -4.54
N ARG A 41 -5.74 -6.70 -4.20
CA ARG A 41 -4.75 -6.89 -3.15
C ARG A 41 -3.34 -6.93 -3.75
N PRO A 42 -2.34 -6.32 -3.08
CA PRO A 42 -0.96 -6.47 -3.47
C PRO A 42 -0.53 -7.94 -3.32
N SER A 43 0.46 -8.35 -4.11
CA SER A 43 1.22 -9.57 -3.82
C SER A 43 1.98 -9.42 -2.50
N LEU A 44 2.48 -10.53 -1.94
CA LEU A 44 3.27 -10.50 -0.71
C LEU A 44 4.53 -9.63 -0.85
N ASP A 45 5.23 -9.72 -1.98
CA ASP A 45 6.38 -8.86 -2.30
C ASP A 45 6.01 -7.37 -2.27
N MET A 46 4.88 -7.02 -2.89
CA MET A 46 4.40 -5.64 -2.92
C MET A 46 3.95 -5.16 -1.53
N ALA A 47 3.35 -6.04 -0.73
CA ALA A 47 2.98 -5.74 0.65
C ALA A 47 4.22 -5.41 1.50
N PHE A 48 5.32 -6.15 1.36
CA PHE A 48 6.59 -5.84 2.03
C PHE A 48 7.23 -4.54 1.53
N LYS A 49 7.15 -4.23 0.23
CA LYS A 49 7.61 -2.93 -0.29
C LYS A 49 6.83 -1.76 0.28
N ILE A 50 5.51 -1.89 0.36
CA ILE A 50 4.63 -0.90 0.99
C ILE A 50 5.01 -0.76 2.48
N GLU A 51 5.23 -1.86 3.19
CA GLU A 51 5.66 -1.81 4.60
C GLU A 51 6.99 -1.07 4.77
N ALA A 52 7.99 -1.36 3.92
CA ALA A 52 9.29 -0.70 3.94
C ALA A 52 9.19 0.82 3.67
N VAL A 53 8.39 1.24 2.69
CA VAL A 53 8.19 2.66 2.37
C VAL A 53 7.38 3.38 3.46
N THR A 54 6.43 2.69 4.06
CA THR A 54 5.57 3.26 5.11
C THR A 54 6.18 3.20 6.51
N GLY A 55 7.36 2.58 6.67
CA GLY A 55 8.00 2.39 7.96
C GLY A 55 7.17 1.55 8.93
N GLY A 56 6.41 0.56 8.43
CA GLY A 56 5.56 -0.30 9.25
C GLY A 56 4.15 0.25 9.52
N ALA A 57 3.79 1.44 9.04
CA ALA A 57 2.43 1.98 9.22
C ALA A 57 1.36 1.10 8.53
N VAL A 58 1.74 0.42 7.45
CA VAL A 58 0.94 -0.60 6.78
C VAL A 58 1.73 -1.91 6.76
N PRO A 59 1.61 -2.75 7.80
CA PRO A 59 2.36 -3.98 7.87
C PRO A 59 1.89 -4.97 6.80
N ALA A 60 2.81 -5.72 6.18
CA ALA A 60 2.49 -6.70 5.15
C ALA A 60 1.52 -7.79 5.67
N SER A 61 1.62 -8.12 6.95
CA SER A 61 0.71 -9.06 7.64
C SER A 61 -0.75 -8.59 7.66
N ALA A 62 -1.03 -7.29 7.53
CA ALA A 62 -2.41 -6.81 7.42
C ALA A 62 -3.09 -7.21 6.10
N TRP A 63 -2.30 -7.54 5.08
CA TRP A 63 -2.79 -8.08 3.80
C TRP A 63 -2.89 -9.60 3.80
N ALA A 64 -2.15 -10.27 4.67
CA ALA A 64 -2.25 -11.70 4.92
C ALA A 64 -3.51 -11.97 5.75
N ARG A 65 -4.60 -12.33 5.10
CA ARG A 65 -5.77 -12.82 5.84
C ARG A 65 -5.45 -14.24 6.35
N ALA A 66 -5.79 -14.50 7.61
CA ALA A 66 -5.81 -15.85 8.17
C ALA A 66 -6.56 -16.78 7.22
N ALA A 67 -5.93 -17.91 6.90
CA ALA A 67 -6.48 -18.97 6.08
C ALA A 67 -7.89 -19.37 6.54
#